data_AF-X1GWV8-F1
#
_entry.id   AF-X1GWV8-F1
#
_cell.length_a   1.000
_cell.length_b   1.000
_cell.length_c   1.000
_cell.angle_alpha   90.00
_cell.angle_beta   90.00
_cell.angle_gamma   90.00
#
_symmetry.space_group_name_H-M   'P 1'
#
loop_
_entity.id
_entity.type
_entity.pdbx_description
1 polymer ?
#
loop_
_entity_poly.entity_id
_entity_poly.type
_entity_poly.pdbx_seq_one_letter_code
_entity_poly.pdbx_strand_id
1 'polypeptide(L)'
;MMLYVLTIKIPDIINVAPSNTSSKVPVNPPKTIEKMEQSIERQKAFSISLLTFIIIIREGIELVLLLTGTASIGSINQTTIGIGSIIGIGISVIIGLLTFYGIKSIDLSKFFKATNLILILFAAGLVTYGIHEFIEAGIINPIIEEVWNIKHILPEAFPDGNPATPEWLEIVGSLLKALFGYNANPSLLEVIIYPSLLISIGLISLKLWKRTNKIVILELKEEELKLSLE
;
A
#
# COMPACT_ATOMS: atom_id res chain seq x y z
N MET A 1 -3.53 2.86 -5.91
CA MET A 1 -2.89 2.93 -7.25
C MET A 1 -3.24 4.19 -8.06
N MET A 2 -3.83 5.25 -7.45
CA MET A 2 -4.34 6.42 -8.19
C MET A 2 -3.76 7.78 -7.74
N LEU A 3 -2.89 7.80 -6.73
CA LEU A 3 -2.28 9.03 -6.19
C LEU A 3 -0.91 9.40 -6.80
N TYR A 4 -0.32 8.56 -7.65
CA TYR A 4 1.03 8.79 -8.17
C TYR A 4 1.11 9.80 -9.33
N VAL A 5 -0.02 10.18 -9.91
CA VAL A 5 -0.08 11.04 -11.10
C VAL A 5 -0.01 12.54 -10.74
N LEU A 6 -0.20 12.92 -9.47
CA LEU A 6 -0.33 14.33 -9.07
C LEU A 6 0.93 14.97 -8.46
N THR A 7 2.05 14.25 -8.35
CA THR A 7 3.31 14.80 -7.84
C THR A 7 4.38 14.79 -8.94
N ILE A 8 4.08 15.45 -10.05
CA ILE A 8 5.13 15.90 -10.96
C ILE A 8 5.78 17.12 -10.32
N LYS A 9 7.06 16.98 -10.02
CA LYS A 9 7.96 18.04 -9.61
C LYS A 9 8.04 19.03 -10.78
N ILE A 10 7.31 20.13 -10.71
CA ILE A 10 7.44 21.26 -11.63
C ILE A 10 8.88 21.78 -11.42
N PRO A 11 9.81 21.65 -12.39
CA PRO A 11 11.11 22.29 -12.26
C PRO A 11 10.92 23.81 -12.25
N ASP A 12 11.68 24.50 -11.41
CA ASP A 12 11.72 25.97 -11.28
C ASP A 12 12.24 26.64 -12.57
N ILE A 13 11.45 26.59 -13.65
CA ILE A 13 11.75 27.23 -14.94
C ILE A 13 10.66 28.27 -15.23
N ILE A 14 10.58 29.29 -14.38
CA ILE A 14 9.98 30.57 -14.77
C ILE A 14 10.88 31.68 -14.23
N ASN A 15 12.10 31.78 -14.76
CA ASN A 15 12.82 33.05 -14.78
C ASN A 15 12.45 33.77 -16.08
N VAL A 16 11.21 34.26 -16.14
CA VAL A 16 10.73 35.09 -17.24
C VAL A 16 11.30 36.49 -17.03
N ALA A 17 12.11 36.93 -17.99
CA ALA A 17 12.62 38.29 -18.07
C ALA A 17 11.47 39.31 -17.94
N PRO A 18 11.69 40.47 -17.30
CA PRO A 18 10.63 41.42 -17.02
C PRO A 18 10.13 42.04 -18.33
N SER A 19 8.94 41.61 -18.79
CA SER A 19 8.22 42.33 -19.84
C SER A 19 7.80 43.69 -19.29
N ASN A 20 8.48 44.74 -19.74
CA ASN A 20 8.11 46.13 -19.51
C ASN A 20 6.73 46.41 -20.14
N THR A 21 5.68 46.24 -19.36
CA THR A 21 4.39 46.89 -19.59
C THR A 21 4.02 47.65 -18.33
N SER A 22 4.46 48.91 -18.31
CA SER A 22 4.03 49.91 -17.36
C SER A 22 2.54 50.20 -17.56
N SER A 23 1.69 49.45 -16.86
CA SER A 23 0.43 49.96 -16.29
C SER A 23 0.00 49.05 -15.14
N LYS A 24 0.43 49.37 -13.92
CA LYS A 24 -0.20 48.85 -12.70
C LYS A 24 -1.59 49.49 -12.57
N VAL A 25 -2.55 49.01 -13.34
CA VAL A 25 -3.98 49.22 -13.03
C VAL A 25 -4.33 48.16 -11.99
N PRO A 26 -4.73 48.52 -10.75
CA PRO A 26 -5.28 47.56 -9.82
C PRO A 26 -6.64 47.09 -10.36
N VAL A 27 -6.63 46.07 -11.22
CA VAL A 27 -7.84 45.40 -11.67
C VAL A 27 -8.29 44.50 -10.53
N ASN A 28 -9.20 44.99 -9.70
CA ASN A 28 -9.90 44.13 -8.76
C ASN A 28 -10.65 43.07 -9.58
N PRO A 29 -10.43 41.77 -9.32
CA PRO A 29 -11.15 40.73 -10.04
C PRO A 29 -12.66 40.96 -9.87
N PRO A 30 -13.46 40.75 -10.92
CA PRO A 30 -14.91 40.89 -10.81
C PRO A 30 -15.42 39.96 -9.70
N LYS A 31 -16.35 40.44 -8.87
CA LYS A 31 -16.93 39.72 -7.70
C LYS A 31 -17.38 38.28 -7.99
N THR A 32 -17.61 37.94 -9.26
CA THR A 32 -17.97 36.61 -9.73
C THR A 32 -16.81 35.61 -9.67
N ILE A 33 -15.57 36.04 -9.96
CA ILE A 33 -14.37 35.19 -9.89
C ILE A 33 -14.04 34.88 -8.43
N GLU A 34 -14.13 35.86 -7.54
CA GLU A 34 -13.92 35.69 -6.10
C GLU A 34 -14.93 34.69 -5.49
N LYS A 35 -16.20 34.75 -5.89
CA LYS A 35 -17.23 33.78 -5.49
C LYS A 35 -16.97 32.38 -6.06
N MET A 36 -16.52 32.29 -7.30
CA MET A 36 -16.15 31.01 -7.93
C MET A 36 -14.95 30.37 -7.20
N GLU A 37 -13.90 31.13 -6.94
CA GLU A 37 -12.72 30.67 -6.19
C GLU A 37 -13.11 30.19 -4.79
N GLN A 38 -13.91 30.96 -4.05
CA GLN A 38 -14.43 30.53 -2.74
C GLN A 38 -15.26 29.26 -2.81
N SER A 39 -16.07 29.08 -3.86
CA SER A 39 -16.87 27.86 -4.04
C SER A 39 -16.00 26.64 -4.34
N ILE A 40 -14.93 26.82 -5.13
CA ILE A 40 -13.95 25.78 -5.46
C ILE A 40 -13.15 25.40 -4.20
N GLU A 41 -12.72 26.37 -3.40
CA GLU A 41 -11.99 26.09 -2.15
C GLU A 41 -12.87 25.36 -1.13
N ARG A 42 -14.12 25.78 -0.95
CA ARG A 42 -15.07 25.08 -0.07
C ARG A 42 -15.35 23.66 -0.53
N GLN A 43 -15.52 23.46 -1.84
CA GLN A 43 -15.75 22.12 -2.41
C GLN A 43 -14.53 21.22 -2.27
N LYS A 44 -13.31 21.77 -2.45
CA LYS A 44 -12.06 21.05 -2.21
C LYS A 44 -11.89 20.66 -0.73
N ALA A 45 -12.15 21.58 0.20
CA ALA A 45 -12.08 21.32 1.63
C ALA A 45 -13.07 20.24 2.06
N PHE A 46 -14.31 20.30 1.58
CA PHE A 46 -15.32 19.27 1.82
C PHE A 46 -14.88 17.91 1.25
N SER A 47 -14.35 17.89 0.03
CA SER A 47 -13.90 16.65 -0.62
C SER A 47 -12.75 15.97 0.15
N ILE A 48 -11.76 16.74 0.59
CA ILE A 48 -10.62 16.22 1.36
C ILE A 48 -11.09 15.74 2.74
N SER A 49 -11.97 16.48 3.38
CA SER A 49 -12.55 16.10 4.68
C SER A 49 -13.36 14.80 4.57
N LEU A 50 -14.24 14.68 3.57
CA LEU A 50 -15.03 13.49 3.34
C LEU A 50 -14.16 12.28 2.99
N LEU A 51 -13.16 12.45 2.12
CA LEU A 51 -12.21 11.40 1.77
C LEU A 51 -11.47 10.89 3.01
N THR A 52 -10.95 11.81 3.83
CA THR A 52 -10.24 11.48 5.06
C THR A 52 -11.16 10.73 6.05
N PHE A 53 -12.40 11.21 6.21
CA PHE A 53 -13.40 10.58 7.06
C PHE A 53 -13.71 9.14 6.64
N ILE A 54 -13.95 8.89 5.35
CA ILE A 54 -14.22 7.55 4.82
C ILE A 54 -13.03 6.61 5.03
N ILE A 55 -11.80 7.08 4.83
CA ILE A 55 -10.58 6.29 5.06
C ILE A 55 -10.49 5.90 6.54
N ILE A 56 -10.66 6.84 7.47
CA ILE A 56 -10.57 6.56 8.91
C ILE A 56 -11.65 5.57 9.34
N ILE A 57 -12.89 5.75 8.90
CA ILE A 57 -13.98 4.85 9.24
C ILE A 57 -13.73 3.45 8.71
N ARG A 58 -13.26 3.30 7.46
CA ARG A 58 -12.99 1.99 6.87
C ARG A 58 -11.99 1.20 7.71
N GLU A 59 -10.84 1.79 8.01
CA GLU A 59 -9.79 1.14 8.81
C GLU A 59 -10.27 0.85 10.24
N GLY A 60 -11.08 1.75 10.83
CA GLY A 60 -11.70 1.53 12.14
C GLY A 60 -12.69 0.37 12.16
N ILE A 61 -13.54 0.24 11.14
CA ILE A 61 -14.50 -0.87 11.01
C ILE A 61 -13.74 -2.19 10.81
N GLU A 62 -12.73 -2.21 9.95
CA GLU A 62 -11.88 -3.40 9.73
C GLU A 62 -11.23 -3.87 11.04
N LEU A 63 -10.72 -2.95 11.87
CA LEU A 63 -10.15 -3.29 13.18
C LEU A 63 -11.19 -3.86 14.16
N VAL A 64 -12.39 -3.27 14.25
CA VAL A 64 -13.46 -3.78 15.12
C VAL A 64 -13.95 -5.16 14.67
N LEU A 65 -14.11 -5.35 13.36
CA LEU A 65 -14.54 -6.64 12.80
C LEU A 65 -13.48 -7.72 13.01
N LEU A 66 -12.19 -7.39 12.85
CA LEU A 66 -11.09 -8.31 13.12
C LEU A 66 -11.07 -8.73 14.60
N LEU A 67 -11.13 -7.76 15.52
CA LEU A 67 -11.12 -8.05 16.96
C LEU A 67 -12.34 -8.88 17.40
N THR A 68 -13.51 -8.56 16.85
CA THR A 68 -14.74 -9.28 17.14
C THR A 68 -14.69 -10.69 16.54
N GLY A 69 -14.16 -10.84 15.32
CA GLY A 69 -13.91 -12.14 14.69
C GLY A 69 -12.99 -13.01 15.55
N THR A 70 -11.85 -12.48 15.98
CA THR A 70 -10.93 -13.19 16.87
C THR A 70 -11.56 -13.56 18.21
N ALA A 71 -12.35 -12.66 18.80
CA ALA A 71 -13.06 -12.94 20.05
C ALA A 71 -14.17 -14.00 19.91
N SER A 72 -14.76 -14.13 18.72
CA SER A 72 -15.89 -15.04 18.46
C SER A 72 -15.45 -16.48 18.12
N ILE A 73 -14.25 -16.66 17.58
CA ILE A 73 -13.73 -17.98 17.14
C ILE A 73 -13.31 -18.87 18.33
N GLY A 74 -13.32 -18.35 19.57
CA GLY A 74 -13.38 -19.16 20.79
C GLY A 74 -12.08 -19.85 21.24
N SER A 75 -10.96 -19.64 20.55
CA SER A 75 -9.67 -20.27 20.89
C SER A 75 -8.77 -19.44 21.81
N ILE A 76 -9.10 -18.16 22.07
CA ILE A 76 -8.24 -17.23 22.82
C ILE A 76 -9.04 -16.57 23.96
N ASN A 77 -8.44 -16.54 25.16
CA ASN A 77 -9.03 -15.87 26.32
C ASN A 77 -9.29 -14.38 26.04
N GLN A 78 -10.48 -13.88 26.40
CA GLN A 78 -10.88 -12.48 26.21
C GLN A 78 -9.89 -11.48 26.85
N THR A 79 -9.33 -11.84 28.02
CA THR A 79 -8.30 -11.04 28.70
C THR A 79 -7.03 -10.90 27.85
N THR A 80 -6.60 -11.97 27.19
CA THR A 80 -5.42 -11.96 26.32
C THR A 80 -5.66 -11.08 25.09
N ILE A 81 -6.85 -11.16 24.49
CA ILE A 81 -7.26 -10.30 23.37
C ILE A 81 -7.24 -8.82 23.80
N GLY A 82 -7.78 -8.51 24.97
CA GLY A 82 -7.81 -7.13 25.50
C GLY A 82 -6.40 -6.57 25.72
N ILE A 83 -5.51 -7.34 26.34
CA ILE A 83 -4.11 -6.93 26.57
C ILE A 83 -3.39 -6.73 25.23
N GLY A 84 -3.50 -7.71 24.31
CA GLY A 84 -2.89 -7.62 22.99
C GLY A 84 -3.38 -6.41 22.18
N SER A 85 -4.68 -6.09 22.28
CA SER A 85 -5.28 -4.93 21.62
C SER A 85 -4.71 -3.61 22.15
N ILE A 86 -4.57 -3.47 23.47
CA ILE A 86 -3.99 -2.28 24.10
C ILE A 86 -2.52 -2.10 23.69
N ILE A 87 -1.75 -3.19 23.71
CA ILE A 87 -0.35 -3.17 23.26
C ILE A 87 -0.27 -2.76 21.79
N GLY A 88 -1.10 -3.35 20.93
CA GLY A 88 -1.16 -3.03 19.51
C GLY A 88 -1.51 -1.57 19.24
N ILE A 89 -2.50 -1.01 19.94
CA ILE A 89 -2.83 0.41 19.87
C ILE A 89 -1.65 1.27 20.31
N GLY A 90 -0.98 0.90 21.42
CA GLY A 90 0.22 1.60 21.90
C GLY A 90 1.34 1.64 20.85
N ILE A 91 1.63 0.49 20.22
CA ILE A 91 2.62 0.39 19.13
C ILE A 91 2.19 1.25 17.93
N SER A 92 0.91 1.20 17.55
CA SER A 92 0.38 1.99 16.44
C SER A 92 0.51 3.50 16.69
N VAL A 93 0.27 3.96 17.92
CA VAL A 93 0.46 5.38 18.29
C VAL A 93 1.93 5.77 18.16
N ILE A 94 2.85 4.94 18.64
CA ILE A 94 4.30 5.18 18.54
C ILE A 94 4.73 5.27 17.07
N ILE A 95 4.33 4.32 16.22
CA ILE A 95 4.63 4.33 14.78
C ILE A 95 3.99 5.54 14.10
N GLY A 96 2.76 5.90 14.48
CA GLY A 96 2.05 7.08 13.97
C GLY A 96 2.81 8.37 14.27
N LEU A 97 3.29 8.55 15.51
CA LEU A 97 4.10 9.70 15.90
C LEU A 97 5.45 9.72 15.18
N LEU A 98 6.15 8.60 15.10
CA LEU A 98 7.39 8.47 14.33
C LEU A 98 7.20 8.87 12.87
N THR A 99 6.10 8.43 12.26
CA THR A 99 5.76 8.76 10.88
C THR A 99 5.40 10.24 10.74
N PHE A 100 4.61 10.78 11.67
CA PHE A 100 4.21 12.19 11.68
C PHE A 100 5.43 13.13 11.74
N TYR A 101 6.39 12.84 12.63
CA TYR A 101 7.62 13.61 12.71
C TYR A 101 8.61 13.29 11.57
N GLY A 102 8.61 12.06 11.06
CA GLY A 102 9.49 11.58 10.00
C GLY A 102 9.09 12.00 8.58
N ILE A 103 7.84 12.40 8.35
CA ILE A 103 7.32 12.64 6.99
C ILE A 103 8.09 13.73 6.23
N LYS A 104 8.68 14.72 6.94
CA LYS A 104 9.39 15.84 6.34
C LYS A 104 10.73 15.44 5.69
N SER A 105 11.34 14.33 6.11
CA SER A 105 12.64 13.85 5.60
C SER A 105 12.50 12.66 4.63
N ILE A 106 11.29 12.14 4.43
CA ILE A 106 11.06 10.97 3.58
C ILE A 106 10.92 11.37 2.12
N ASP A 107 11.71 10.71 1.26
CA ASP A 107 11.49 10.74 -0.19
C ASP A 107 10.22 9.94 -0.52
N LEU A 108 9.13 10.66 -0.80
CA LEU A 108 7.84 10.08 -1.16
C LEU A 108 7.98 9.07 -2.31
N SER A 109 8.89 9.32 -3.27
CA SER A 109 9.06 8.37 -4.38
C SER A 109 9.57 7.02 -3.89
N LYS A 110 10.56 7.03 -3.00
CA LYS A 110 11.09 5.79 -2.40
C LYS A 110 10.08 5.12 -1.48
N PHE A 111 9.34 5.90 -0.68
CA PHE A 111 8.31 5.39 0.20
C PHE A 111 7.25 4.59 -0.57
N PHE A 112 6.67 5.19 -1.61
CA PHE A 112 5.65 4.52 -2.41
C PHE A 112 6.19 3.33 -3.21
N LYS A 113 7.46 3.35 -3.64
CA LYS A 113 8.08 2.18 -4.28
C LYS A 113 8.20 1.02 -3.28
N ALA A 114 8.63 1.31 -2.05
CA ALA A 114 8.74 0.32 -1.00
C ALA A 114 7.37 -0.25 -0.60
N THR A 115 6.37 0.61 -0.35
CA THR A 115 5.03 0.16 0.01
C THR A 115 4.35 -0.60 -1.12
N ASN A 116 4.50 -0.15 -2.37
CA ASN A 116 3.95 -0.90 -3.51
C ASN A 116 4.61 -2.27 -3.68
N LEU A 117 5.92 -2.39 -3.44
CA LEU A 117 6.59 -3.69 -3.45
C LEU A 117 6.03 -4.63 -2.37
N ILE A 118 5.85 -4.13 -1.14
CA ILE A 118 5.25 -4.89 -0.03
C ILE A 118 3.82 -5.32 -0.38
N LEU A 119 3.01 -4.42 -0.95
CA LEU A 119 1.63 -4.74 -1.37
C LEU A 119 1.57 -5.82 -2.45
N ILE A 120 2.51 -5.84 -3.39
CA ILE A 120 2.60 -6.89 -4.42
C ILE A 120 2.92 -8.24 -3.76
N LEU A 121 3.85 -8.26 -2.79
CA LEU A 121 4.17 -9.47 -2.04
C LEU A 121 2.96 -9.99 -1.26
N PHE A 122 2.23 -9.11 -0.58
CA PHE A 122 1.02 -9.48 0.17
C PHE A 122 -0.08 -10.02 -0.74
N ALA A 123 -0.31 -9.37 -1.88
CA ALA A 123 -1.31 -9.83 -2.84
C ALA A 123 -0.98 -11.22 -3.39
N ALA A 124 0.28 -11.48 -3.74
CA ALA A 124 0.71 -12.81 -4.18
C ALA A 124 0.58 -13.86 -3.07
N GLY A 125 0.91 -13.49 -1.83
CA GLY A 125 0.77 -14.33 -0.65
C GLY A 125 -0.67 -14.73 -0.36
N LEU A 126 -1.59 -13.76 -0.26
CA LEU A 126 -3.00 -14.01 0.00
C LEU A 126 -3.66 -14.87 -1.09
N VAL A 127 -3.30 -14.65 -2.36
CA VAL A 127 -3.83 -15.47 -3.47
C VAL A 127 -3.30 -16.90 -3.39
N THR A 128 -2.02 -17.09 -3.12
CA THR A 128 -1.42 -18.42 -2.97
C THR A 128 -2.01 -19.16 -1.77
N TYR A 129 -2.18 -18.47 -0.64
CA TYR A 129 -2.82 -19.01 0.55
C TYR A 129 -4.28 -19.38 0.29
N GLY A 130 -5.05 -18.55 -0.41
CA GLY A 130 -6.43 -18.89 -0.80
C GLY A 130 -6.50 -20.14 -1.70
N ILE A 131 -5.51 -20.35 -2.56
CA ILE A 131 -5.41 -21.57 -3.38
C ILE A 131 -5.08 -22.79 -2.52
N HIS A 132 -4.18 -22.63 -1.56
CA HIS A 132 -3.87 -23.68 -0.58
C HIS A 132 -5.14 -24.15 0.14
N GLU A 133 -5.96 -23.22 0.65
CA GLU A 133 -7.24 -23.54 1.27
C GLU A 133 -8.22 -24.23 0.31
N PHE A 134 -8.22 -23.87 -0.98
CA PHE A 134 -9.03 -24.58 -2.00
C PHE A 134 -8.52 -25.99 -2.32
N ILE A 135 -7.21 -26.23 -2.20
CA ILE A 135 -6.62 -27.56 -2.32
C ILE A 135 -7.03 -28.41 -1.12
N GLU A 136 -6.95 -27.87 0.10
CA GLU A 136 -7.38 -28.55 1.33
C GLU A 136 -8.89 -28.84 1.35
N ALA A 137 -9.69 -27.93 0.79
CA ALA A 137 -11.13 -28.14 0.61
C ALA A 137 -11.48 -29.18 -0.48
N GLY A 138 -10.50 -29.71 -1.20
CA GLY A 138 -10.69 -30.71 -2.26
C GLY A 138 -11.32 -30.15 -3.55
N ILE A 139 -11.36 -28.82 -3.72
CA ILE A 139 -11.87 -28.17 -4.92
C ILE A 139 -10.81 -28.21 -6.04
N ILE A 140 -9.54 -28.09 -5.67
CA ILE A 140 -8.40 -28.13 -6.59
C ILE A 140 -7.55 -29.35 -6.26
N ASN A 141 -7.38 -30.26 -7.22
CA ASN A 141 -6.49 -31.41 -7.03
C ASN A 141 -5.02 -30.98 -7.17
N PRO A 142 -4.17 -31.22 -6.16
CA PRO A 142 -2.75 -30.92 -6.26
C PRO A 142 -2.06 -31.94 -7.19
N ILE A 143 -1.10 -31.46 -7.99
CA ILE A 143 -0.26 -32.34 -8.83
C ILE A 143 0.74 -33.09 -7.96
N ILE A 144 1.33 -32.38 -6.99
CA ILE A 144 2.18 -32.90 -5.92
C ILE A 144 1.75 -32.20 -4.64
N GLU A 145 1.40 -32.99 -3.62
CA GLU A 145 0.86 -32.51 -2.34
C GLU A 145 1.90 -31.74 -1.52
N GLU A 146 3.10 -32.28 -1.37
CA GLU A 146 4.19 -31.63 -0.63
C GLU A 146 5.48 -31.67 -1.46
N VAL A 147 6.00 -30.51 -1.85
CA VAL A 147 7.28 -30.41 -2.57
C VAL A 147 8.47 -30.45 -1.59
N TRP A 148 8.30 -29.81 -0.43
CA TRP A 148 9.27 -29.82 0.67
C TRP A 148 8.54 -29.74 2.00
N ASN A 149 9.23 -30.00 3.11
CA ASN A 149 8.68 -29.84 4.46
C ASN A 149 9.73 -29.24 5.39
N ILE A 150 9.54 -27.98 5.77
CA ILE A 150 10.45 -27.22 6.66
C ILE A 150 9.78 -26.80 7.97
N LYS A 151 8.66 -27.44 8.34
CA LYS A 151 7.94 -27.15 9.60
C LYS A 151 8.84 -27.27 10.84
N HIS A 152 9.80 -28.18 10.79
CA HIS A 152 10.78 -28.40 11.85
C HIS A 152 11.77 -27.23 12.07
N ILE A 153 11.97 -26.38 11.05
CA ILE A 153 12.85 -25.21 11.14
C ILE A 153 12.04 -23.94 11.40
N LEU A 154 10.93 -23.77 10.68
CA LEU A 154 10.09 -22.58 10.78
C LEU A 154 8.62 -22.99 10.72
N PRO A 155 8.02 -23.31 11.88
CA PRO A 155 6.61 -23.66 11.99
C PRO A 155 5.73 -22.44 11.69
N GLU A 156 4.56 -22.70 11.11
CA GLU A 156 3.64 -21.67 10.64
C GLU A 156 2.29 -21.66 11.36
N ALA A 157 2.05 -22.66 12.22
CA ALA A 157 0.92 -22.68 13.13
C ALA A 157 1.37 -22.12 14.48
N PHE A 158 0.48 -21.37 15.14
CA PHE A 158 0.67 -20.96 16.52
C PHE A 158 -0.63 -21.17 17.29
N PRO A 159 -0.63 -21.94 18.40
CA PRO A 159 0.48 -22.77 18.91
C PRO A 159 0.64 -24.08 18.13
N ASP A 160 1.87 -24.48 17.78
CA ASP A 160 2.17 -25.72 17.03
C ASP A 160 2.24 -26.97 17.94
N GLY A 161 2.36 -26.77 19.26
CA GLY A 161 2.37 -27.85 20.26
C GLY A 161 3.68 -28.65 20.34
N ASN A 162 4.72 -28.24 19.60
CA ASN A 162 6.04 -28.84 19.64
C ASN A 162 6.92 -28.20 20.74
N PRO A 163 7.34 -28.95 21.78
CA PRO A 163 8.16 -28.38 22.87
C PRO A 163 9.57 -27.95 22.45
N ALA A 164 10.04 -28.38 21.27
CA ALA A 164 11.37 -28.08 20.77
C ALA A 164 11.44 -26.76 19.99
N THR A 165 10.30 -26.18 19.59
CA THR A 165 10.22 -24.91 18.86
C THR A 165 10.01 -23.74 19.82
N PRO A 166 10.79 -22.65 19.70
CA PRO A 166 10.51 -21.44 20.47
C PRO A 166 9.20 -20.77 20.03
N GLU A 167 8.36 -20.34 20.97
CA GLU A 167 7.07 -19.67 20.69
C GLU A 167 7.21 -18.46 19.76
N TRP A 168 8.27 -17.66 19.91
CA TRP A 168 8.52 -16.50 19.06
C TRP A 168 8.74 -16.88 17.59
N LEU A 169 9.24 -18.09 17.32
CA LEU A 169 9.48 -18.58 15.97
C LEU A 169 8.17 -18.98 15.29
N GLU A 170 7.25 -19.60 16.04
CA GLU A 170 5.88 -19.92 15.60
C GLU A 170 5.06 -18.66 15.30
N ILE A 171 5.20 -17.62 16.12
CA ILE A 171 4.58 -16.30 15.86
C ILE A 171 5.13 -15.69 14.57
N VAL A 172 6.45 -15.77 14.34
CA VAL A 172 7.05 -15.26 13.10
C VAL A 172 6.57 -16.06 11.88
N GLY A 173 6.54 -17.39 11.94
CA GLY A 173 6.08 -18.20 10.82
C GLY A 173 4.60 -18.02 10.51
N SER A 174 3.73 -17.93 11.54
CA SER A 174 2.31 -17.63 11.35
C SER A 174 2.08 -16.22 10.79
N LEU A 175 2.89 -15.23 11.19
CA LEU A 175 2.87 -13.89 10.59
C LEU A 175 3.32 -13.93 9.13
N LEU A 176 4.36 -14.68 8.80
CA LEU A 176 4.82 -14.83 7.41
C LEU A 176 3.76 -15.54 6.55
N LYS A 177 3.07 -16.54 7.10
CA LYS A 177 1.95 -17.22 6.44
C LYS A 177 0.82 -16.22 6.15
N ALA A 178 0.42 -15.43 7.16
CA ALA A 178 -0.64 -14.43 7.02
C ALA A 178 -0.29 -13.26 6.08
N LEU A 179 0.96 -12.77 6.12
CA LEU A 179 1.38 -11.60 5.37
C LEU A 179 1.87 -11.93 3.96
N PHE A 180 2.66 -12.99 3.81
CA PHE A 180 3.35 -13.33 2.56
C PHE A 180 2.89 -14.66 1.96
N GLY A 181 1.89 -15.33 2.54
CA GLY A 181 1.46 -16.65 2.07
C GLY A 181 2.56 -17.70 2.19
N TYR A 182 3.45 -17.54 3.18
CA TYR A 182 4.46 -18.56 3.49
C TYR A 182 3.77 -19.89 3.80
N ASN A 183 4.28 -20.94 3.18
CA ASN A 183 3.88 -22.31 3.44
C ASN A 183 5.13 -23.18 3.66
N ALA A 184 5.20 -23.83 4.81
CA ALA A 184 6.28 -24.71 5.23
C ALA A 184 6.23 -26.08 4.52
N ASN A 185 5.08 -26.47 3.97
CA ASN A 185 4.86 -27.67 3.16
C ASN A 185 3.97 -27.38 1.92
N PRO A 186 4.43 -26.56 0.97
CA PRO A 186 3.62 -26.15 -0.17
C PRO A 186 3.46 -27.26 -1.20
N SER A 187 2.30 -27.25 -1.84
CA SER A 187 2.04 -28.04 -3.04
C SER A 187 2.77 -27.46 -4.26
N LEU A 188 2.96 -28.27 -5.30
CA LEU A 188 3.63 -27.81 -6.53
C LEU A 188 2.90 -26.61 -7.18
N LEU A 189 1.58 -26.55 -7.05
CA LEU A 189 0.78 -25.45 -7.57
C LEU A 189 1.14 -24.14 -6.87
N GLU A 190 1.26 -24.14 -5.54
CA GLU A 190 1.62 -22.95 -4.77
C GLU A 190 3.03 -22.44 -5.14
N VAL A 191 3.98 -23.38 -5.30
CA VAL A 191 5.37 -23.08 -5.71
C VAL A 191 5.44 -22.43 -7.09
N ILE A 192 4.51 -22.74 -7.99
CA ILE A 192 4.44 -22.15 -9.32
C ILE A 192 3.68 -20.82 -9.29
N ILE A 193 2.56 -20.76 -8.58
CA ILE A 193 1.65 -19.61 -8.61
C ILE A 193 2.27 -18.39 -7.94
N TYR A 194 2.89 -18.55 -6.77
CA TYR A 194 3.49 -17.44 -6.04
C TYR A 194 4.51 -16.66 -6.87
N PRO A 195 5.59 -17.26 -7.43
CA PRO A 195 6.53 -16.55 -8.28
C PRO A 195 5.91 -16.09 -9.60
N SER A 196 4.96 -16.85 -10.18
CA SER A 196 4.27 -16.44 -11.41
C SER A 196 3.51 -15.14 -11.23
N LEU A 197 2.81 -14.97 -10.11
CA LEU A 197 2.11 -13.73 -9.76
C LEU A 197 3.09 -12.57 -9.56
N LEU A 198 4.18 -12.79 -8.81
CA LEU A 198 5.20 -11.77 -8.60
C LEU A 198 5.84 -11.31 -9.90
N ILE A 199 6.21 -12.26 -10.78
CA ILE A 199 6.79 -11.96 -12.09
C ILE A 199 5.77 -11.21 -12.95
N SER A 200 4.53 -11.68 -13.02
CA SER A 200 3.48 -11.05 -13.84
C SER A 200 3.21 -9.62 -13.41
N ILE A 201 2.96 -9.39 -12.12
CA ILE A 201 2.69 -8.06 -11.56
C ILE A 201 3.93 -7.18 -11.67
N GLY A 202 5.12 -7.72 -11.40
CA GLY A 202 6.39 -7.02 -11.54
C GLY A 202 6.66 -6.54 -12.97
N LEU A 203 6.46 -7.41 -13.97
CA LEU A 203 6.60 -7.07 -15.39
C LEU A 203 5.59 -6.00 -15.83
N ILE A 204 4.34 -6.12 -15.40
CA ILE A 204 3.29 -5.13 -15.67
C ILE A 204 3.69 -3.78 -15.08
N SER A 205 4.09 -3.76 -13.80
CA SER A 205 4.54 -2.55 -13.10
C SER A 205 5.72 -1.88 -13.82
N LEU A 206 6.73 -2.65 -14.22
CA LEU A 206 7.88 -2.15 -14.99
C LEU A 206 7.48 -1.60 -16.37
N LYS A 207 6.57 -2.28 -17.07
CA LYS A 207 6.07 -1.85 -18.39
C LYS A 207 5.28 -0.55 -18.29
N LEU A 208 4.46 -0.40 -17.25
CA LEU A 208 3.71 0.83 -16.97
C LEU A 208 4.66 1.98 -16.62
N TRP A 209 5.64 1.74 -15.75
CA TRP A 209 6.64 2.74 -15.38
C TRP A 209 7.40 3.31 -16.59
N LYS A 210 7.87 2.42 -17.49
CA LYS A 210 8.58 2.84 -18.71
C LYS A 210 7.71 3.66 -19.66
N ARG A 211 6.42 3.36 -19.76
CA ARG A 211 5.48 4.09 -20.63
C ARG A 211 5.26 5.52 -20.15
N THR A 212 5.04 5.73 -18.85
CA THR A 212 4.84 7.06 -18.28
C THR A 212 6.06 7.95 -18.51
N ASN A 213 7.28 7.44 -18.23
CA ASN A 213 8.51 8.23 -18.45
C ASN A 213 8.71 8.63 -19.92
N LYS A 214 8.34 7.75 -20.86
CA LYS A 214 8.47 8.05 -22.29
C LYS A 214 7.53 9.18 -22.71
N ILE A 215 6.28 9.19 -22.24
CA ILE A 215 5.29 10.23 -22.57
C ILE A 215 5.77 11.59 -22.07
N VAL A 216 6.21 11.66 -20.81
CA VAL A 216 6.72 12.92 -20.21
C VAL A 216 7.91 13.48 -20.99
N ILE A 217 8.86 12.64 -21.42
CA ILE A 217 10.02 13.09 -22.21
C ILE A 217 9.59 13.63 -23.58
N LEU A 218 8.56 13.03 -24.19
CA LEU A 218 8.06 13.47 -25.49
C LEU A 218 7.32 14.82 -25.40
N GLU A 219 6.52 15.02 -24.36
CA GLU A 219 5.85 16.31 -24.10
C GLU A 219 6.87 17.43 -23.86
N LEU A 220 7.88 17.20 -23.01
CA LEU A 220 8.95 18.17 -22.76
C LEU A 220 9.71 18.53 -24.03
N LYS A 221 9.98 17.54 -24.88
CA LYS A 221 10.66 17.76 -26.16
C LYS A 221 9.80 18.54 -27.16
N GLU A 222 8.48 18.36 -27.13
CA GLU A 222 7.55 19.13 -27.97
C GLU A 222 7.45 20.59 -27.53
N GLU A 223 7.44 20.86 -26.22
CA GLU A 223 7.45 22.23 -25.70
C GLU A 223 8.74 22.97 -26.04
N GLU A 224 9.91 22.34 -25.89
CA GLU A 224 11.18 22.97 -26.28
C GLU A 224 11.24 23.26 -27.79
N LEU A 225 10.69 22.38 -28.62
CA LEU A 225 10.64 22.60 -30.06
C LEU A 225 9.79 23.82 -30.42
N LYS A 226 8.62 24.00 -29.76
CA LYS A 226 7.75 25.16 -29.99
C LYS A 226 8.42 26.47 -29.61
N LEU A 227 9.10 26.50 -28.46
CA LEU A 227 9.85 27.68 -27.99
C LEU A 227 11.04 28.05 -28.88
N SER A 228 11.62 27.08 -29.60
CA SER A 228 12.74 27.33 -30.52
C SER A 228 12.33 27.89 -31.90
N LEU A 229 11.03 27.87 -32.21
CA LEU A 229 10.48 28.27 -33.51
C LEU A 229 9.75 29.64 -33.47
N GLU A 230 9.55 30.21 -32.28
CA GLU A 230 9.05 31.58 -32.05
C GLU A 230 10.21 32.57 -31.83
#